data_AF-A0A6N8VW59-F1
#
_entry.id   AF-A0A6N8VW59-F1
#
_cell.length_a   1.000
_cell.length_b   1.000
_cell.length_c   1.000
_cell.angle_alpha   90.00
_cell.angle_beta   90.00
_cell.angle_gamma   90.00
#
_symmetry.space_group_name_H-M   'P 1'
#
loop_
_entity.id
_entity.type
_entity.pdbx_description
1 polymer ?
#
loop_
_entity_poly.entity_id
_entity_poly.type
_entity_poly.pdbx_seq_one_letter_code
_entity_poly.pdbx_strand_id
1 'polypeptide(L)'
;SGHIVRFIEYMDVGSTNGWKLDEVVPAREIIQRLAQVEGLEPVEAAYQGEVAKRWRWTDGSGEVGVITSVTEPFCGDCTRARLSAEGSLYTCLFASVGHDLRAQLRSGASDEDLYQRIAGIWIVREDRYSELRAAMTDDLPVLDRVEMSHIGG
;
A
#
# COMPACT_ATOMS: atom_id res chain seq x y z
N SER A 1 25.21 -11.06 -1.59
CA SER A 1 24.78 -9.72 -1.12
C SER A 1 23.65 -9.91 -0.12
N GLY A 2 23.70 -9.32 1.07
CA GLY A 2 22.64 -9.47 2.11
C GLY A 2 21.34 -8.71 1.79
N HIS A 3 20.93 -8.64 0.52
CA HIS A 3 19.74 -7.93 0.07
C HIS A 3 18.60 -8.89 -0.18
N ILE A 4 17.40 -8.54 0.28
CA ILE A 4 16.17 -9.29 0.05
C ILE A 4 15.40 -8.60 -1.08
N VAL A 5 15.32 -9.26 -2.23
CA VAL A 5 14.51 -8.79 -3.36
C VAL A 5 13.03 -8.94 -3.02
N ARG A 6 12.22 -7.95 -3.39
CA ARG A 6 10.77 -7.98 -3.19
C ARG A 6 10.05 -7.83 -4.52
N PHE A 7 9.19 -8.80 -4.82
CA PHE A 7 8.21 -8.68 -5.89
C PHE A 7 6.95 -8.00 -5.34
N ILE A 8 6.33 -7.16 -6.15
CA ILE A 8 5.09 -6.45 -5.78
C ILE A 8 4.08 -6.77 -6.87
N GLU A 9 2.89 -7.22 -6.49
CA GLU A 9 1.82 -7.41 -7.46
C GLU A 9 1.48 -6.08 -8.14
N TYR A 10 1.33 -6.14 -9.46
CA TYR A 10 1.00 -4.96 -10.23
C TYR A 10 -0.39 -4.47 -9.84
N MET A 11 -0.47 -3.23 -9.33
CA MET A 11 -1.74 -2.55 -9.13
C MET A 11 -1.99 -1.69 -10.37
N ASP A 12 -3.09 -1.95 -11.10
CA ASP A 12 -3.56 -1.02 -12.12
C ASP A 12 -4.17 0.19 -11.41
N VAL A 13 -3.40 1.28 -11.39
CA VAL A 13 -3.69 2.51 -10.64
C VAL A 13 -4.05 3.63 -11.62
N GLY A 14 -5.10 3.41 -12.41
CA GLY A 14 -5.69 4.43 -13.27
C GLY A 14 -7.10 4.82 -12.81
N SER A 15 -7.46 6.09 -12.93
CA SER A 15 -8.87 6.55 -12.86
C SER A 15 -9.73 5.97 -13.99
N THR A 16 -9.13 5.47 -15.06
CA THR A 16 -9.86 5.03 -16.26
C THR A 16 -10.11 3.52 -16.37
N ASN A 17 -9.43 2.66 -15.61
CA ASN A 17 -9.49 1.20 -15.83
C ASN A 17 -9.79 0.42 -14.54
N GLY A 18 -10.67 -0.59 -14.64
CA GLY A 18 -10.81 -1.62 -13.62
C GLY A 18 -9.54 -2.48 -13.55
N TRP A 19 -9.25 -3.07 -12.38
CA TRP A 19 -8.11 -3.96 -12.25
C TRP A 19 -8.21 -5.13 -13.22
N LYS A 20 -7.27 -5.16 -14.14
CA LYS A 20 -7.09 -6.26 -15.07
C LYS A 20 -6.33 -7.39 -14.40
N LEU A 21 -7.05 -8.34 -13.81
CA LEU A 21 -6.46 -9.51 -13.16
C LEU A 21 -5.57 -10.33 -14.13
N ASP A 22 -5.79 -10.22 -15.43
CA ASP A 22 -4.97 -10.81 -16.49
C ASP A 22 -3.58 -10.17 -16.62
N GLU A 23 -3.37 -8.96 -16.10
CA GLU A 23 -2.07 -8.29 -16.05
C GLU A 23 -1.33 -8.53 -14.73
N VAL A 24 -1.96 -9.20 -13.75
CA VAL A 24 -1.37 -9.51 -12.44
C VAL A 24 -0.74 -10.89 -12.45
N VAL A 25 0.52 -10.99 -12.01
CA VAL A 25 1.13 -12.28 -11.63
C VAL A 25 0.94 -12.47 -10.13
N PRO A 26 0.04 -13.37 -9.67
CA PRO A 26 -0.26 -13.54 -8.25
C PRO A 26 0.95 -14.00 -7.44
N ALA A 27 1.00 -13.65 -6.16
CA ALA A 27 2.07 -14.10 -5.26
C ALA A 27 2.25 -15.62 -5.24
N ARG A 28 1.15 -16.39 -5.26
CA ARG A 28 1.20 -17.86 -5.36
C ARG A 28 2.00 -18.34 -6.57
N GLU A 29 1.85 -17.66 -7.70
CA GLU A 29 2.50 -18.02 -8.95
C GLU A 29 3.97 -17.60 -8.95
N ILE A 30 4.27 -16.41 -8.42
CA ILE A 30 5.64 -15.96 -8.21
C ILE A 30 6.41 -16.99 -7.38
N ILE A 31 5.87 -17.40 -6.24
CA ILE A 31 6.51 -18.39 -5.35
C ILE A 31 6.63 -19.75 -6.02
N GLN A 32 5.62 -20.22 -6.75
CA GLN A 32 5.70 -21.47 -7.51
C GLN A 32 6.83 -21.45 -8.54
N ARG A 33 6.98 -20.35 -9.29
CA ARG A 33 8.06 -20.21 -10.29
C ARG A 33 9.43 -20.14 -9.63
N LEU A 34 9.56 -19.42 -8.52
CA LEU A 34 10.82 -19.33 -7.77
C LEU A 34 11.21 -20.68 -7.16
N ALA A 35 10.26 -21.42 -6.61
CA ALA A 35 10.49 -22.76 -6.04
C ALA A 35 10.93 -23.82 -7.07
N GLN A 36 10.72 -23.58 -8.36
CA GLN A 36 11.23 -24.42 -9.44
C GLN A 36 12.72 -24.19 -9.74
N VAL A 37 13.26 -23.02 -9.36
CA VAL A 37 14.68 -22.68 -9.54
C VAL A 37 15.52 -23.26 -8.41
N GLU A 38 15.06 -23.09 -7.18
CA GLU A 38 15.67 -23.60 -5.94
C GLU A 38 14.58 -23.74 -4.87
N GLY A 39 14.77 -24.62 -3.88
CA GLY A 39 13.77 -24.85 -2.83
C GLY A 39 13.51 -23.60 -1.98
N LEU A 40 12.25 -23.40 -1.59
CA LEU A 40 11.80 -22.27 -0.77
C LEU A 40 11.01 -22.75 0.44
N GLU A 41 11.27 -22.15 1.60
CA GLU A 41 10.53 -22.35 2.83
C GLU A 41 9.93 -21.02 3.32
N PRO A 42 8.67 -20.98 3.77
CA PRO A 42 8.07 -19.77 4.30
C PRO A 42 8.78 -19.32 5.58
N VAL A 43 8.89 -18.00 5.75
CA VAL A 43 9.45 -17.37 6.95
C VAL A 43 8.33 -16.64 7.66
N GLU A 44 8.21 -16.88 8.97
CA GLU A 44 7.25 -16.20 9.83
C GLU A 44 7.46 -14.68 9.83
N ALA A 45 6.36 -13.95 10.00
CA ALA A 45 6.40 -12.50 10.10
C ALA A 45 7.26 -12.07 11.30
N ALA A 46 8.14 -11.10 11.08
CA ALA A 46 9.00 -10.54 12.12
C ALA A 46 8.25 -9.61 13.07
N TYR A 47 7.12 -9.06 12.63
CA TYR A 47 6.28 -8.13 13.39
C TYR A 47 4.84 -8.12 12.85
N GLN A 48 3.90 -7.64 13.67
CA GLN A 48 2.51 -7.46 13.27
C GLN A 48 2.41 -6.43 12.15
N GLY A 49 1.66 -6.75 11.10
CA GLY A 49 1.53 -5.88 9.92
C GLY A 49 2.72 -5.92 8.97
N GLU A 50 3.62 -6.91 9.05
CA GLU A 50 4.65 -7.12 8.02
C GLU A 50 3.98 -7.40 6.67
N VAL A 51 4.06 -6.43 5.75
CA VAL A 51 3.37 -6.47 4.46
C VAL A 51 4.00 -7.46 3.47
N ALA A 52 5.33 -7.60 3.51
CA ALA A 52 6.03 -8.52 2.63
C ALA A 52 6.02 -9.92 3.25
N LYS A 53 5.33 -10.86 2.63
CA LYS A 53 5.52 -12.28 2.95
C LYS A 53 6.91 -12.70 2.52
N ARG A 54 7.61 -13.47 3.35
CA ARG A 54 9.02 -13.84 3.11
C ARG A 54 9.19 -15.35 2.98
N TRP A 55 10.14 -15.73 2.15
CA TRP A 55 10.59 -17.11 1.99
C TRP A 55 12.12 -17.13 2.00
N ARG A 56 12.68 -18.23 2.53
CA ARG A 56 14.12 -18.50 2.55
C ARG A 56 14.44 -19.60 1.56
N TRP A 57 15.55 -19.43 0.84
CA TRP A 57 16.10 -20.48 -0.02
C TRP A 57 16.70 -21.62 0.81
N THR A 58 16.39 -22.86 0.45
CA THR A 58 16.84 -24.06 1.18
C THR A 58 18.36 -24.27 1.11
N ASP A 59 19.01 -23.71 0.11
CA ASP A 59 20.48 -23.72 -0.05
C ASP A 59 21.21 -22.71 0.87
N GLY A 60 20.46 -21.87 1.60
CA GLY A 60 20.99 -20.84 2.49
C GLY A 60 21.46 -19.56 1.78
N SER A 61 21.14 -19.38 0.49
CA SER A 61 21.56 -18.21 -0.30
C SER A 61 20.87 -16.90 0.09
N GLY A 62 19.79 -16.96 0.88
CA GLY A 62 19.13 -15.79 1.45
C GLY A 62 17.61 -15.90 1.44
N GLU A 63 16.95 -14.75 1.33
CA GLU A 63 15.49 -14.64 1.35
C GLU A 63 14.96 -13.84 0.15
N VAL A 64 13.69 -14.07 -0.17
CA VAL A 64 12.89 -13.32 -1.14
C VAL A 64 11.58 -12.92 -0.50
N GLY A 65 11.08 -11.74 -0.84
CA GLY A 65 9.78 -11.25 -0.39
C GLY A 65 8.78 -11.08 -1.53
N VAL A 66 7.50 -11.21 -1.20
CA VAL A 66 6.40 -10.87 -2.11
C VAL A 66 5.38 -10.00 -1.37
N ILE A 67 4.99 -8.89 -1.99
CA ILE A 67 3.96 -7.96 -1.50
C ILE A 67 2.68 -8.22 -2.29
N THR A 68 1.66 -8.74 -1.59
CA THR A 68 0.34 -9.11 -2.12
C THR A 68 -0.59 -7.90 -2.19
N SER A 69 -0.20 -6.86 -2.92
CA SER A 69 -0.99 -5.63 -3.05
C SER A 69 -2.38 -5.85 -3.64
N VAL A 70 -2.58 -6.95 -4.38
CA VAL A 70 -3.81 -7.25 -5.11
C VAL A 70 -4.58 -8.41 -4.48
N THR A 71 -3.93 -9.58 -4.40
CA THR A 71 -4.60 -10.84 -4.09
C THR A 71 -4.90 -11.04 -2.61
N GLU A 72 -4.12 -10.38 -1.74
CA GLU A 72 -4.32 -10.39 -0.28
C GLU A 72 -4.03 -8.98 0.29
N PRO A 73 -4.98 -8.04 0.16
CA PRO A 73 -4.82 -6.67 0.64
C PRO A 73 -4.57 -6.56 2.14
N PHE A 74 -3.84 -5.52 2.54
CA PHE A 74 -3.37 -5.30 3.92
C PHE A 74 -3.79 -3.92 4.46
N CYS A 75 -5.00 -3.45 4.14
CA CYS A 75 -5.45 -2.14 4.62
C CYS A 75 -5.74 -2.13 6.12
N GLY A 76 -6.18 -3.26 6.70
CA GLY A 76 -6.47 -3.43 8.13
C GLY A 76 -5.30 -3.10 9.06
N ASP A 77 -4.07 -3.44 8.67
CA ASP A 77 -2.85 -3.11 9.43
C ASP A 77 -2.15 -1.82 8.93
N CYS A 78 -2.75 -1.09 7.98
CA CYS A 78 -2.12 0.08 7.38
C CYS A 78 -2.11 1.26 8.35
N THR A 79 -0.91 1.67 8.78
CA THR A 79 -0.65 2.80 9.69
C THR A 79 -0.03 4.02 8.99
N ARG A 80 -0.20 4.13 7.67
CA ARG A 80 0.47 5.15 6.86
C ARG A 80 -0.38 6.40 6.66
N ALA A 81 0.20 7.56 6.93
CA ALA A 81 -0.23 8.86 6.43
C ALA A 81 0.79 9.40 5.41
N ARG A 82 0.37 10.25 4.49
CA ARG A 82 1.23 10.85 3.45
C ARG A 82 1.00 12.35 3.38
N LEU A 83 2.07 13.11 3.14
CA LEU A 83 2.00 14.54 2.86
C LEU A 83 2.43 14.73 1.40
N SER A 84 1.58 15.35 0.57
CA SER A 84 1.93 15.67 -0.81
C SER A 84 2.95 16.80 -0.89
N ALA A 85 3.54 17.01 -2.08
CA ALA A 85 4.49 18.10 -2.31
C ALA A 85 3.86 19.49 -2.13
N GLU A 86 2.55 19.60 -2.31
CA GLU A 86 1.72 20.80 -2.13
C GLU A 86 1.34 21.01 -0.66
N GLY A 87 1.64 20.05 0.21
CA GLY A 87 1.40 20.11 1.65
C GLY A 87 -0.03 19.70 2.05
N SER A 88 -0.65 18.80 1.30
CA SER A 88 -1.92 18.17 1.68
C SER A 88 -1.69 16.81 2.32
N LEU A 89 -2.34 16.55 3.45
CA LEU A 89 -2.35 15.27 4.14
C LEU A 89 -3.34 14.31 3.48
N TYR A 90 -2.88 13.10 3.18
CA TYR A 90 -3.68 12.00 2.67
C TYR A 90 -3.52 10.78 3.59
N THR A 91 -4.63 10.10 3.87
CA THR A 91 -4.74 8.92 4.72
C THR A 91 -4.73 7.61 3.94
N CYS A 92 -4.70 7.69 2.61
CA CYS A 92 -4.59 6.56 1.69
C CYS A 92 -3.74 6.94 0.49
N LEU A 93 -3.13 5.93 -0.15
CA LEU A 93 -2.49 6.08 -1.45
C LEU A 93 -3.49 6.35 -2.58
N PHE A 94 -4.78 6.07 -2.34
CA PHE A 94 -5.87 6.18 -3.31
C PHE A 94 -6.99 7.09 -2.82
N ALA A 95 -6.68 7.98 -1.88
CA ALA A 95 -7.65 8.92 -1.33
C ALA A 95 -8.15 9.88 -2.42
N SER A 96 -9.44 10.22 -2.38
CA SER A 96 -10.05 11.18 -3.30
C SER A 96 -9.89 12.64 -2.84
N VAL A 97 -9.65 12.85 -1.55
CA VAL A 97 -9.57 14.17 -0.94
C VAL A 97 -8.34 14.26 -0.04
N GLY A 98 -7.61 15.36 -0.17
CA GLY A 98 -6.51 15.72 0.73
C GLY A 98 -6.92 16.82 1.71
N HIS A 99 -6.23 16.90 2.84
CA HIS A 99 -6.42 17.95 3.84
C HIS A 99 -5.28 18.96 3.77
N ASP A 100 -5.56 20.22 3.41
CA ASP A 100 -4.53 21.26 3.27
C ASP A 100 -3.94 21.69 4.62
N LEU A 101 -2.80 21.09 4.98
CA LEU A 101 -2.04 21.46 6.17
C LEU A 101 -1.15 22.68 5.93
N ARG A 102 -0.72 22.91 4.68
CA ARG A 102 0.14 24.04 4.32
C ARG A 102 -0.56 25.37 4.56
N ALA A 103 -1.83 25.50 4.20
CA ALA A 103 -2.61 26.70 4.46
C ALA A 103 -2.71 26.98 5.97
N GLN A 104 -2.97 25.95 6.78
CA GLN A 104 -3.05 26.08 8.24
C GLN A 104 -1.72 26.55 8.84
N LEU A 105 -0.61 25.90 8.46
CA LEU A 105 0.73 26.30 8.87
C LEU A 105 1.02 27.76 8.51
N ARG A 106 0.70 28.17 7.28
CA ARG A 106 0.95 29.55 6.80
C ARG A 106 0.02 30.58 7.43
N SER A 107 -1.11 30.16 7.98
CA SER A 107 -2.01 31.02 8.74
C SER A 107 -1.56 31.27 10.18
N GLY A 108 -0.45 30.66 10.61
CA GLY A 108 0.11 30.83 11.95
C GLY A 108 -0.48 29.87 12.99
N ALA A 109 -0.98 28.70 12.57
CA ALA A 109 -1.45 27.66 13.48
C ALA A 109 -0.36 27.25 14.47
N SER A 110 -0.74 27.03 15.73
CA SER A 110 0.17 26.49 16.76
C SER A 110 0.38 24.98 16.56
N ASP A 111 1.41 24.43 17.22
CA ASP A 111 1.65 22.98 17.23
C ASP A 111 0.44 22.20 17.77
N GLU A 112 -0.27 22.76 18.76
CA GLU A 112 -1.49 22.16 19.30
C GLU A 112 -2.62 22.14 18.27
N ASP A 113 -2.81 23.23 17.52
CA ASP A 113 -3.83 23.29 16.47
C ASP A 113 -3.56 22.23 15.37
N LEU A 114 -2.29 22.06 14.99
CA LEU A 114 -1.88 21.06 14.00
C LEU A 114 -2.06 19.65 14.54
N TYR A 115 -1.69 19.41 15.81
CA TYR A 115 -1.88 18.12 16.48
C TYR A 115 -3.36 17.73 16.47
N GLN A 116 -4.23 18.60 16.96
CA GLN A 116 -5.68 18.34 17.02
C GLN A 116 -6.26 18.10 15.63
N ARG A 117 -5.80 18.84 14.62
CA ARG A 117 -6.24 18.63 13.24
C ARG A 117 -5.84 17.26 12.70
N ILE A 118 -4.57 16.89 12.84
CA ILE A 118 -4.05 15.61 12.32
C ILE A 118 -4.68 14.44 13.07
N ALA A 119 -4.79 14.53 14.39
CA ALA A 119 -5.45 13.52 15.22
C ALA A 119 -6.93 13.36 14.84
N GLY A 120 -7.64 14.48 14.65
CA GLY A 120 -9.04 14.48 14.21
C GLY A 120 -9.24 13.81 12.85
N ILE A 121 -8.34 14.04 11.89
CA ILE A 121 -8.35 13.36 10.58
C ILE A 121 -8.08 11.85 10.75
N TRP A 122 -7.11 11.49 11.59
CA TRP A 122 -6.71 10.10 11.76
C TRP A 122 -7.76 9.24 12.47
N ILE A 123 -8.43 9.78 13.49
CA ILE A 123 -9.44 9.05 14.29
C ILE A 123 -10.65 8.62 13.45
N VAL A 124 -11.03 9.44 12.46
CA VAL A 124 -12.19 9.17 11.59
C VAL A 124 -11.81 8.50 10.27
N ARG A 125 -10.54 8.09 10.12
CA ARG A 125 -10.04 7.45 8.91
C ARG A 125 -10.72 6.10 8.70
N GLU A 126 -11.31 5.92 7.52
CA GLU A 126 -11.92 4.66 7.08
C GLU A 126 -11.32 4.12 5.77
N ASP A 127 -10.22 4.73 5.31
CA ASP A 127 -9.58 4.37 4.05
C ASP A 127 -9.08 2.94 4.01
N ARG A 128 -9.69 2.14 3.13
CA ARG A 128 -9.35 0.74 2.88
C ARG A 128 -9.56 0.36 1.41
N TYR A 129 -8.99 1.18 0.53
CA TYR A 129 -9.22 1.11 -0.92
C TYR A 129 -9.01 -0.29 -1.51
N SER A 130 -7.84 -0.90 -1.26
CA SER A 130 -7.52 -2.21 -1.85
C SER A 130 -8.47 -3.30 -1.35
N GLU A 131 -8.92 -3.24 -0.09
CA GLU A 131 -9.92 -4.17 0.44
C GLU A 131 -11.31 -3.96 -0.18
N LEU A 132 -11.75 -2.70 -0.32
CA LEU A 132 -13.02 -2.37 -0.96
C LEU A 132 -13.05 -2.85 -2.41
N ARG A 133 -11.95 -2.68 -3.14
CA ARG A 133 -11.81 -3.18 -4.51
C ARG A 133 -11.81 -4.71 -4.56
N ALA A 134 -11.07 -5.38 -3.69
CA ALA A 134 -11.04 -6.84 -3.66
C ALA A 134 -12.42 -7.45 -3.35
N ALA A 135 -13.22 -6.77 -2.53
CA ALA A 135 -14.58 -7.19 -2.20
C ALA A 135 -15.62 -6.90 -3.29
N MET A 136 -15.35 -6.00 -4.23
CA MET A 136 -16.28 -5.56 -5.27
C MET A 136 -15.71 -5.87 -6.65
N THR A 137 -16.18 -6.95 -7.27
CA THR A 137 -15.62 -7.47 -8.53
C THR A 137 -15.75 -6.54 -9.73
N ASP A 138 -16.63 -5.53 -9.78
CA ASP A 138 -16.66 -4.60 -10.94
C ASP A 138 -17.29 -3.21 -10.71
N ASP A 139 -17.99 -2.94 -9.59
CA ASP A 139 -18.89 -1.76 -9.47
C ASP A 139 -18.48 -0.69 -8.44
N LEU A 140 -17.19 -0.36 -8.32
CA LEU A 140 -16.83 0.86 -7.58
C LEU A 140 -16.91 2.07 -8.52
N PRO A 141 -17.64 3.14 -8.16
CA PRO A 141 -17.61 4.36 -8.94
C PRO A 141 -16.15 4.82 -9.08
N VAL A 142 -15.80 5.16 -10.32
CA VAL A 142 -14.58 5.92 -10.62
C VAL A 142 -14.73 7.25 -9.92
N LEU A 143 -14.16 7.34 -8.72
CA LEU A 143 -14.00 8.62 -8.04
C LEU A 143 -12.72 9.25 -8.57
N ASP A 144 -12.72 10.57 -8.72
CA ASP A 144 -11.49 11.34 -8.89
C ASP A 144 -10.59 11.04 -7.68
N ARG A 145 -9.39 10.52 -7.96
CA ARG A 145 -8.44 10.08 -6.95
C ARG A 145 -7.13 10.80 -7.14
N VAL A 146 -6.40 10.95 -6.05
CA VAL A 146 -5.04 11.44 -6.12
C VAL A 146 -4.16 10.43 -6.87
N GLU A 147 -3.37 10.93 -7.79
CA GLU A 147 -2.37 10.12 -8.49
C GLU A 147 -1.24 9.74 -7.54
N MET A 148 -0.75 8.51 -7.63
CA MET A 148 0.33 8.05 -6.74
C MET A 148 1.59 8.92 -6.87
N SER A 149 1.89 9.39 -8.09
CA SER A 149 3.00 10.29 -8.38
C SER A 149 2.91 11.64 -7.65
N HIS A 150 1.70 12.08 -7.30
CA HIS A 150 1.45 13.33 -6.59
C HIS A 150 1.76 13.23 -5.09
N ILE A 151 1.69 12.02 -4.52
CA ILE A 151 1.83 11.76 -3.08
C ILE A 151 3.03 10.87 -2.73
N GLY A 152 4.04 10.86 -3.61
CA GLY A 152 5.31 10.14 -3.40
C GLY A 152 5.15 8.62 -3.40
N GLY A 153 4.25 8.09 -4.22
CA GLY A 153 4.11 6.67 -4.51
C GLY A 153 4.99 6.20 -5.68
#